data_AF-A0A1M6XJ98-F1
#
_entry.id   AF-A0A1M6XJ98-F1
#
_cell.length_a   1.000
_cell.length_b   1.000
_cell.length_c   1.000
_cell.angle_alpha   90.00
_cell.angle_beta   90.00
_cell.angle_gamma   90.00
#
_symmetry.space_group_name_H-M   'P 1'
#
loop_
_entity.id
_entity.type
_entity.pdbx_description
1 polymer ?
#
loop_
_entity_poly.entity_id
_entity_poly.type
_entity_poly.pdbx_seq_one_letter_code
_entity_poly.pdbx_strand_id
1 'polypeptide(L)'
;MKSTLAYLSHFLYWVWFVFYLFYTIEEITKLKRIFVGEGRFFMVVSTFLLFFAGLILFLFTITYKIPNTLNKYFQSAALIVAAMLLIFFFITLKGNSALIVHY
;
A
#
# COMPACT_ATOMS: atom_id res chain seq x y z
N MET A 1 -20.50 20.52 -13.48
CA MET A 1 -19.16 20.11 -13.97
C MET A 1 -18.50 19.25 -12.90
N LYS A 2 -18.04 18.03 -13.22
CA LYS A 2 -17.18 17.30 -12.27
C LYS A 2 -15.89 18.11 -12.14
N SER A 3 -15.47 18.39 -10.91
CA SER A 3 -14.25 19.16 -10.66
C SER A 3 -13.05 18.44 -11.30
N THR A 4 -12.19 19.17 -12.02
CA THR A 4 -10.91 18.66 -12.53
C THR A 4 -10.11 17.91 -11.46
N LEU A 5 -10.27 18.33 -10.20
CA LEU A 5 -9.69 17.71 -9.01
C LEU A 5 -10.12 16.25 -8.84
N ALA A 6 -11.37 15.90 -9.14
CA ALA A 6 -11.88 14.54 -8.99
C ALA A 6 -11.19 13.55 -9.94
N TYR A 7 -10.95 13.99 -11.18
CA TYR A 7 -10.23 13.18 -12.17
C TYR A 7 -8.75 13.06 -11.83
N LEU A 8 -8.14 14.14 -11.35
CA LEU A 8 -6.75 14.13 -10.90
C LEU A 8 -6.53 13.17 -9.72
N SER A 9 -7.38 13.25 -8.68
CA SER A 9 -7.31 12.34 -7.53
C SER A 9 -7.54 10.88 -7.94
N HIS A 10 -8.40 10.62 -8.92
CA HIS A 10 -8.61 9.28 -9.45
C HIS A 10 -7.38 8.73 -10.17
N PHE A 11 -6.75 9.55 -10.99
CA PHE A 11 -5.50 9.18 -11.67
C PHE A 11 -4.39 8.92 -10.65
N LEU A 12 -4.21 9.83 -9.68
CA LEU A 12 -3.25 9.68 -8.59
C LEU A 12 -3.49 8.42 -7.76
N TYR A 13 -4.74 8.03 -7.53
CA TYR A 13 -5.07 6.78 -6.85
C TYR A 13 -4.52 5.56 -7.58
N TRP A 14 -4.65 5.50 -8.91
CA TRP A 14 -4.15 4.37 -9.69
C TRP A 14 -2.62 4.35 -9.78
N VAL A 15 -2.00 5.53 -9.96
CA VAL A 15 -0.54 5.66 -9.92
C VAL A 15 -0.01 5.20 -8.56
N TRP A 16 -0.63 5.65 -7.48
CA TRP A 16 -0.32 5.22 -6.12
C TRP A 16 -0.45 3.70 -5.97
N PHE A 17 -1.56 3.11 -6.43
CA PHE A 17 -1.80 1.68 -6.27
C PHE A 17 -0.72 0.83 -6.95
N VAL A 18 -0.37 1.18 -8.19
CA VAL A 18 0.69 0.51 -8.94
C VAL A 18 2.03 0.64 -8.22
N PHE A 19 2.37 1.86 -7.79
CA PHE A 19 3.60 2.11 -7.03
C PHE A 19 3.66 1.30 -5.73
N TYR A 20 2.58 1.33 -4.94
CA TYR A 20 2.45 0.59 -3.68
C TYR A 20 2.65 -0.90 -3.90
N LEU A 21 2.01 -1.47 -4.92
CA LEU A 21 2.08 -2.89 -5.21
C LEU A 21 3.51 -3.35 -5.49
N PHE A 22 4.22 -2.66 -6.39
CA PHE A 22 5.61 -3.00 -6.70
C PHE A 22 6.53 -2.75 -5.51
N TYR A 23 6.37 -1.62 -4.83
CA TYR A 23 7.16 -1.26 -3.66
C TYR A 23 7.04 -2.32 -2.54
N THR A 24 5.81 -2.68 -2.15
CA THR A 24 5.59 -3.65 -1.07
C THR A 24 6.08 -5.05 -1.44
N ILE A 25 5.95 -5.48 -2.70
CA ILE A 25 6.51 -6.77 -3.17
C ILE A 25 8.04 -6.76 -3.07
N GLU A 26 8.68 -5.66 -3.48
CA GLU A 26 10.14 -5.50 -3.38
C GLU A 26 10.59 -5.57 -1.91
N GLU A 27 9.91 -4.85 -1.01
CA GLU A 27 10.22 -4.85 0.42
C GLU A 27 10.01 -6.22 1.07
N ILE A 28 8.94 -6.95 0.74
CA ILE A 28 8.74 -8.35 1.16
C ILE A 28 9.90 -9.23 0.69
N THR A 29 10.37 -9.02 -0.55
CA THR A 29 11.48 -9.80 -1.13
C THR A 29 12.81 -9.48 -0.44
N LYS A 30 13.08 -8.20 -0.12
CA LYS A 30 14.25 -7.76 0.64
C LYS A 30 14.25 -8.34 2.06
N LEU A 31 13.11 -8.28 2.74
CA LEU A 31 12.93 -8.86 4.07
C LEU A 31 13.30 -10.35 4.06
N LYS A 32 12.86 -11.12 3.06
CA LYS A 32 13.19 -12.55 2.97
C LYS A 32 14.69 -12.83 2.75
N ARG A 33 15.46 -11.87 2.26
CA ARG A 33 16.85 -12.10 1.81
C ARG A 33 17.92 -11.56 2.75
N ILE A 34 17.65 -10.52 3.55
CA ILE A 34 18.71 -9.81 4.28
C ILE A 34 18.30 -9.49 5.73
N PHE A 35 19.16 -9.85 6.70
CA PHE A 35 19.09 -9.40 8.09
C PHE A 35 19.59 -7.95 8.19
N VAL A 36 18.78 -6.95 7.83
CA VAL A 36 19.17 -5.55 8.01
C VAL A 36 18.45 -4.97 9.23
N GLY A 37 19.22 -4.45 10.18
CA GLY A 37 18.74 -3.78 11.41
C GLY A 37 17.92 -2.52 11.12
N GLU A 38 18.57 -1.35 11.08
CA GLU A 38 17.94 -0.03 10.90
C GLU A 38 17.06 0.07 9.64
N GLY A 39 17.40 -0.68 8.59
CA GLY A 39 16.59 -0.78 7.37
C GLY A 39 15.16 -1.27 7.64
N ARG A 40 14.94 -2.18 8.61
CA ARG A 40 13.58 -2.69 8.91
C ARG A 40 12.64 -1.62 9.43
N PHE A 41 13.11 -0.72 10.29
CA PHE A 41 12.28 0.36 10.80
C PHE A 41 11.86 1.29 9.66
N PHE A 42 12.81 1.65 8.79
CA PHE A 42 12.51 2.48 7.61
C PHE A 42 11.51 1.79 6.66
N MET A 43 11.65 0.49 6.42
CA MET A 43 10.71 -0.30 5.61
C MET A 43 9.31 -0.34 6.20
N VAL A 44 9.18 -0.51 7.51
CA VAL A 44 7.87 -0.50 8.20
C VAL A 44 7.23 0.87 8.07
N VAL A 45 7.95 1.94 8.39
CA VAL A 45 7.42 3.32 8.34
C VAL A 45 6.99 3.70 6.93
N SER A 46 7.82 3.43 5.93
CA SER A 46 7.52 3.74 4.51
C SER A 46 6.33 2.94 3.98
N THR A 47 6.28 1.63 4.23
CA THR A 47 5.15 0.78 3.83
C THR A 47 3.84 1.23 4.48
N PHE A 48 3.90 1.65 5.75
CA PHE A 48 2.75 2.16 6.49
C PHE A 48 2.28 3.52 5.95
N LEU A 49 3.20 4.49 5.78
CA LEU A 49 2.90 5.81 5.22
C LEU A 49 2.27 5.70 3.82
N LEU A 50 2.81 4.83 2.97
CA LEU A 50 2.26 4.62 1.63
C LEU A 50 0.86 4.00 1.68
N PHE A 51 0.58 3.08 2.61
CA PHE A 51 -0.78 2.55 2.79
C PHE A 51 -1.78 3.65 3.16
N PHE A 52 -1.43 4.52 4.12
CA PHE A 52 -2.29 5.64 4.53
C PHE A 52 -2.47 6.69 3.42
N ALA A 53 -1.44 6.96 2.62
CA ALA A 53 -1.56 7.84 1.46
C ALA A 53 -2.62 7.33 0.48
N GLY A 54 -2.67 6.02 0.23
CA GLY A 54 -3.70 5.40 -0.59
C GLY A 54 -5.09 5.44 0.02
N LEU A 55 -5.19 5.23 1.34
CA LEU A 55 -6.44 5.35 2.07
C LEU A 55 -7.03 6.76 1.93
N ILE A 56 -6.18 7.80 2.07
CA ILE A 56 -6.59 9.20 1.88
C ILE A 56 -7.06 9.43 0.45
N LEU A 57 -6.29 8.98 -0.56
CA LEU A 57 -6.68 9.11 -1.97
C LEU A 57 -8.02 8.41 -2.26
N PHE A 58 -8.24 7.23 -1.68
CA PHE A 58 -9.50 6.49 -1.78
C PHE A 58 -10.68 7.29 -1.21
N LEU A 59 -10.55 7.78 0.03
CA LEU A 59 -11.56 8.60 0.69
C LEU A 59 -11.87 9.86 -0.12
N PHE A 60 -10.85 10.53 -0.65
CA PHE A 60 -11.02 11.66 -1.56
C PHE A 60 -11.82 11.27 -2.82
N THR A 61 -11.47 10.17 -3.50
CA THR A 61 -12.21 9.74 -4.70
C THR A 61 -13.68 9.39 -4.43
N ILE A 62 -14.02 8.91 -3.22
CA ILE A 62 -15.41 8.69 -2.81
C ILE A 62 -16.14 10.01 -2.58
N THR A 63 -15.52 10.96 -1.86
CA THR A 63 -16.09 12.27 -1.56
C THR A 63 -16.43 13.06 -2.83
N TYR A 64 -15.57 12.99 -3.85
CA TYR A 64 -15.78 13.70 -5.13
C TYR A 64 -16.66 12.93 -6.14
N LYS A 65 -17.32 11.84 -5.71
CA LYS A 65 -18.37 11.09 -6.44
C LYS A 65 -18.07 10.91 -7.94
N ILE A 66 -17.17 9.98 -8.26
CA ILE A 66 -17.09 9.45 -9.63
C ILE A 66 -18.30 8.51 -9.80
N PRO A 67 -19.27 8.81 -10.68
CA PRO A 67 -20.53 8.09 -10.78
C PRO A 67 -20.40 6.70 -11.40
N ASN A 68 -19.21 6.30 -11.83
CA ASN A 68 -18.99 4.98 -12.42
C ASN A 68 -18.91 3.93 -11.31
N THR A 69 -19.93 3.08 -11.22
CA THR A 69 -20.03 1.98 -10.24
C THR A 69 -18.90 0.97 -10.41
N LEU A 70 -18.50 0.65 -11.64
CA LEU A 70 -17.36 -0.23 -11.92
C LEU A 70 -16.06 0.28 -11.31
N ASN A 71 -15.77 1.58 -11.45
CA ASN A 71 -14.56 2.17 -10.88
C ASN A 71 -14.54 2.06 -9.35
N LYS A 72 -15.70 2.21 -8.69
CA LYS A 72 -15.78 2.03 -7.23
C LYS A 72 -15.41 0.61 -6.81
N TYR A 73 -15.90 -0.40 -7.53
CA TYR A 73 -15.54 -1.80 -7.26
C TYR A 73 -14.04 -2.05 -7.45
N PHE A 74 -13.46 -1.56 -8.54
CA PHE A 74 -12.03 -1.71 -8.80
C PHE A 74 -11.16 -1.00 -7.76
N GLN A 75 -11.55 0.20 -7.32
CA GLN A 75 -10.85 0.90 -6.24
C GLN A 75 -10.96 0.16 -4.91
N SER A 76 -12.14 -0.33 -4.55
CA SER A 76 -12.31 -1.14 -3.34
C SER A 76 -11.49 -2.43 -3.39
N ALA A 77 -11.46 -3.11 -4.54
CA ALA A 77 -10.63 -4.30 -4.74
C ALA A 77 -9.14 -3.99 -4.61
N ALA A 78 -8.68 -2.88 -5.20
CA ALA A 78 -7.30 -2.40 -5.05
C ALA A 78 -6.94 -2.12 -3.58
N LEU A 79 -7.86 -1.53 -2.81
CA LEU A 79 -7.67 -1.31 -1.37
C LEU A 79 -7.57 -2.62 -0.59
N ILE A 80 -8.40 -3.62 -0.92
CA ILE A 80 -8.36 -4.95 -0.31
C ILE A 80 -7.00 -5.62 -0.61
N VAL A 81 -6.54 -5.57 -1.86
CA VAL A 81 -5.22 -6.09 -2.25
C VAL A 81 -4.10 -5.37 -1.49
N ALA A 82 -4.18 -4.05 -1.34
CA ALA A 82 -3.21 -3.29 -0.56
C ALA A 82 -3.18 -3.72 0.91
N ALA A 83 -4.36 -3.93 1.53
CA ALA A 83 -4.45 -4.43 2.90
C ALA A 83 -3.88 -5.84 3.04
N MET A 84 -4.15 -6.73 2.08
CA MET A 84 -3.55 -8.07 2.04
C MET A 84 -2.02 -8.01 1.96
N LEU A 85 -1.47 -7.17 1.07
CA LEU A 85 -0.01 -6.99 0.95
C LEU A 85 0.60 -6.47 2.25
N LEU A 86 -0.07 -5.53 2.93
CA LEU A 86 0.36 -5.03 4.22
C LEU A 86 0.41 -6.15 5.28
N ILE A 87 -0.61 -7.02 5.32
CA ILE A 87 -0.63 -8.19 6.21
C ILE A 87 0.53 -9.14 5.89
N PHE A 88 0.75 -9.46 4.60
CA PHE A 88 1.87 -10.31 4.17
C PHE A 88 3.23 -9.71 4.54
N PHE A 89 3.38 -8.39 4.44
CA PHE A 89 4.56 -7.67 4.88
C PHE A 89 4.84 -7.89 6.37
N PHE A 90 3.84 -7.71 7.25
CA PHE A 90 4.00 -7.93 8.69
C PHE A 90 4.24 -9.40 9.07
N ILE A 91 3.61 -10.34 8.37
CA ILE A 91 3.88 -11.78 8.56
C ILE A 91 5.35 -12.09 8.23
N THR A 92 5.85 -11.56 7.11
CA THR A 92 7.24 -11.75 6.66
C THR A 92 8.23 -11.09 7.63
N LEU A 93 7.88 -9.91 8.15
CA LEU A 93 8.66 -9.21 9.17
C LEU A 93 8.78 -10.04 10.46
N LYS A 94 7.66 -10.60 10.96
CA LYS A 94 7.62 -11.44 12.16
C LYS A 94 8.43 -12.74 11.98
N GLY A 95 8.35 -13.37 10.81
CA GLY A 95 9.16 -14.54 10.48
C GLY A 95 10.66 -14.27 10.60
N ASN A 96 11.12 -13.10 10.17
CA ASN A 96 12.52 -12.70 10.30
C ASN A 96 12.93 -12.29 11.71
N SER A 97 12.05 -11.66 12.50
CA SER A 97 12.41 -11.31 13.89
C SER A 97 12.65 -12.54 14.76
N ALA A 98 11.95 -13.65 14.50
CA ALA A 98 12.11 -14.90 15.26
C ALA A 98 13.47 -15.59 15.01
N LEU A 99 14.05 -15.42 13.81
CA LEU A 99 15.36 -15.98 13.46
C LEU A 99 16.54 -15.30 14.20
N ILE A 100 16.34 -14.09 14.73
CA ILE A 100 17.40 -13.30 15.40
C ILE A 100 17.61 -13.73 16.86
N VAL A 101 16.57 -14.25 17.52
CA VAL A 101 16.61 -14.57 18.96
C VAL A 101 17.33 -15.91 19.24
N HIS A 102 17.66 -16.68 18.20
CA HIS A 102 18.26 -18.00 18.31
C HIS A 102 19.77 -18.06 18.01
N TYR A 103 20.47 -16.93 17.92
CA TYR A 103 21.93 -16.88 17.77
C TYR A 103 22.60 -16.18 18.95
#